data_AF-A0A947A0L8-F1
#
_entry.id   AF-A0A947A0L8-F1
#
_cell.length_a   1.000
_cell.length_b   1.000
_cell.length_c   1.000
_cell.angle_alpha   90.00
_cell.angle_beta   90.00
_cell.angle_gamma   90.00
#
_symmetry.space_group_name_H-M   'P 1'
#
loop_
_entity.id
_entity.type
_entity.pdbx_description
1 polymer ?
#
loop_
_entity_poly.entity_id
_entity_poly.type
_entity_poly.pdbx_seq_one_letter_code
_entity_poly.pdbx_strand_id
1 'polypeptide(L)' 'MYSKKFEIRWSDLDANRHLANSAFINFMSHTRMGFLTENGFGQKQLSHYNLGPIVF' A
#
# COMPACT_ATOMS: atom_id res chain seq x y z
N MET A 1 -0.45 -10.94 12.50
CA MET A 1 0.35 -10.69 11.27
C MET A 1 -0.61 -10.30 10.16
N TYR A 2 -0.40 -9.20 9.45
CA TYR A 2 -1.26 -8.74 8.36
C TYR A 2 -0.67 -9.11 7.00
N SER A 3 -1.49 -9.56 6.06
CA SER A 3 -1.07 -9.87 4.69
C SER A 3 -2.12 -9.40 3.69
N LYS A 4 -1.65 -8.86 2.55
CA LYS A 4 -2.50 -8.43 1.46
C LYS A 4 -2.07 -9.14 0.18
N LYS A 5 -3.03 -9.79 -0.47
CA LYS A 5 -2.80 -10.47 -1.74
C LYS A 5 -2.99 -9.49 -2.89
N PHE A 6 -2.08 -9.56 -3.86
CA PHE A 6 -2.12 -8.77 -5.08
C PHE A 6 -2.06 -9.69 -6.29
N GLU A 7 -2.81 -9.34 -7.33
CA GLU A 7 -2.59 -9.85 -8.67
C GLU A 7 -1.55 -8.97 -9.36
N ILE A 8 -0.53 -9.59 -9.96
CA ILE A 8 0.55 -8.87 -10.63
C ILE A 8 0.15 -8.55 -12.06
N ARG A 9 0.20 -7.27 -12.42
CA ARG A 9 -0.09 -6.81 -13.79
C ARG A 9 1.19 -6.83 -14.61
N TRP A 10 1.03 -6.87 -15.94
CA TRP A 10 2.17 -6.74 -16.86
C TRP A 10 2.98 -5.46 -16.62
N SER A 11 2.30 -4.35 -16.31
CA SER A 11 2.91 -3.05 -16.02
C SER A 11 3.67 -2.98 -14.69
N ASP A 12 3.48 -3.95 -13.81
CA ASP A 12 4.18 -4.00 -12.52
C ASP A 12 5.56 -4.65 -12.65
N LEU A 13 5.87 -5.24 -13.81
CA LEU A 13 7.15 -5.87 -14.10
C LEU A 13 8.13 -4.88 -14.74
N ASP A 14 9.42 -5.04 -14.43
CA ASP A 14 10.48 -4.32 -15.10
C ASP A 14 10.90 -5.00 -16.43
N ALA A 15 11.87 -4.41 -17.13
CA ALA A 15 12.40 -4.96 -18.38
C ALA A 15 13.03 -6.35 -18.23
N ASN A 16 13.40 -6.76 -17.00
CA ASN A 16 13.95 -8.08 -16.69
C ASN A 16 12.86 -9.10 -16.37
N ARG A 17 11.58 -8.70 -16.38
CA ARG A 17 10.41 -9.50 -16.02
C ARG A 17 10.33 -9.86 -14.53
N HIS A 18 11.03 -9.13 -13.68
CA HIS A 18 10.85 -9.19 -12.24
C HIS A 18 9.89 -8.09 -11.79
N LEU A 19 9.35 -8.23 -10.59
CA LEU A 19 8.56 -7.15 -10.00
C LEU A 19 9.41 -5.89 -9.93
N ALA A 20 8.93 -4.81 -10.57
CA ALA A 20 9.62 -3.54 -10.56
C ALA A 20 9.70 -3.00 -9.12
N ASN A 21 10.84 -2.45 -8.74
CA ASN A 21 11.03 -1.87 -7.40
C ASN A 21 10.00 -0.78 -7.08
N SER A 22 9.60 0.02 -8.08
CA SER A 22 8.55 1.03 -7.94
C SER A 22 7.19 0.41 -7.64
N ALA A 23 6.82 -0.67 -8.33
CA ALA A 23 5.58 -1.40 -8.06
C ALA A 23 5.60 -2.05 -6.66
N PHE A 24 6.74 -2.62 -6.26
CA PHE A 24 6.92 -3.18 -4.93
C PHE A 24 6.70 -2.16 -3.81
N ILE A 25 7.28 -0.95 -3.93
CA ILE A 25 7.07 0.14 -2.97
C ILE A 25 5.59 0.54 -2.89
N ASN A 26 4.93 0.68 -4.03
CA ASN A 26 3.50 0.97 -4.06
C ASN A 26 2.66 -0.10 -3.36
N PHE A 27 2.99 -1.39 -3.53
CA PHE A 27 2.30 -2.48 -2.83
C PHE A 27 2.54 -2.47 -1.33
N MET A 28 3.75 -2.11 -0.87
CA MET A 28 4.01 -1.94 0.56
C MET A 28 3.16 -0.80 1.16
N SER A 29 3.11 0.35 0.48
CA SER A 29 2.30 1.49 0.93
C SER A 29 0.80 1.16 0.90
N HIS A 30 0.30 0.46 -0.12
CA HIS A 30 -1.08 0.00 -0.15
C HIS A 30 -1.38 -1.04 0.95
N THR A 31 -0.44 -1.95 1.25
CA THR A 31 -0.59 -2.91 2.35
C THR A 31 -0.70 -2.20 3.70
N ARG A 32 0.15 -1.20 3.94
CA ARG A 32 0.09 -0.37 5.16
C ARG A 32 -1.24 0.35 5.29
N MET A 33 -1.71 0.98 4.21
CA MET A 33 -3.00 1.67 4.22
C MET A 33 -4.17 0.71 4.40
N GLY A 34 -4.10 -0.49 3.83
CA GLY A 34 -5.06 -1.56 4.06
C GLY A 34 -5.15 -1.94 5.54
N PHE A 35 -4.00 -2.22 6.17
CA PHE A 35 -3.94 -2.52 7.59
C PHE A 35 -4.56 -1.41 8.46
N LEU A 36 -4.17 -0.15 8.23
CA LEU A 36 -4.70 0.98 8.98
C LEU A 36 -6.21 1.11 8.80
N THR A 37 -6.70 1.00 7.57
CA THR A 37 -8.13 1.11 7.24
C THR A 37 -8.94 0.02 7.93
N GLU A 38 -8.48 -1.23 7.90
CA GLU A 38 -9.14 -2.37 8.54
C GLU A 38 -9.16 -2.27 10.07
N ASN A 39 -8.26 -1.49 10.66
CA ASN A 39 -8.22 -1.22 12.11
C ASN A 39 -8.89 0.11 12.50
N GLY A 40 -9.69 0.71 11.61
CA GLY A 40 -10.45 1.93 11.90
C GLY A 40 -9.66 3.23 11.73
N PHE A 41 -8.43 3.18 11.25
CA PHE A 41 -7.61 4.36 10.91
C PHE A 41 -7.70 4.68 9.41
N GLY A 42 -8.93 4.81 8.92
CA GLY A 42 -9.21 5.24 7.56
C GLY A 42 -9.00 6.75 7.37
N GLN A 43 -9.17 7.20 6.12
CA GLN A 43 -9.02 8.61 5.74
C GLN A 43 -9.88 9.56 6.58
N LYS A 44 -11.12 9.18 6.90
CA LYS A 44 -12.04 10.02 7.69
C LYS A 44 -11.53 10.22 9.12
N GLN A 45 -11.04 9.15 9.75
CA GLN A 45 -10.53 9.20 11.12
C GLN A 45 -9.21 9.98 11.19
N LEU A 46 -8.31 9.74 10.26
CA LEU A 46 -7.06 10.49 10.15
C LEU A 46 -7.32 11.98 9.96
N SER A 47 -8.24 12.35 9.07
CA SER A 47 -8.66 13.74 8.88
C SER A 47 -9.31 14.33 10.14
N HIS A 48 -10.16 13.58 10.85
CA HIS A 48 -10.78 14.06 12.09
C HIS A 48 -9.75 14.44 13.16
N TYR A 49 -8.67 13.67 13.27
CA TYR A 49 -7.57 13.94 14.21
C TYR A 49 -6.48 14.86 13.66
N ASN A 50 -6.64 15.39 12.44
CA ASN A 50 -5.61 16.15 11.74
C ASN A 50 -4.26 15.41 11.63
N LEU A 51 -4.34 14.10 11.38
CA LEU A 51 -3.20 13.20 11.21
C LEU A 51 -3.09 12.75 9.75
N GLY A 52 -1.85 12.55 9.30
CA GLY A 52 -1.54 11.98 7.99
C GLY A 52 -0.53 10.85 8.14
N PRO A 53 -0.78 9.65 7.59
CA PRO A 53 0.19 8.57 7.59
C PRO A 53 1.33 8.91 6.64
N ILE A 54 2.56 8.77 7.11
CA ILE A 54 3.74 8.91 6.26
C ILE A 54 3.88 7.63 5.44
N VAL A 55 3.60 7.75 4.15
CA VAL A 55 3.77 6.70 3.14
C VAL A 55 4.93 7.08 2.22
N PHE A 56 5.76 6.10 1.89
CA PHE A 56 6.94 6.22 1.03
C PHE A 56 6.75 5.34 -0.20
#